data_AF-A0A1W9TV79-F1
#
_entry.id   AF-A0A1W9TV79-F1
#
_cell.length_a   1.000
_cell.length_b   1.000
_cell.length_c   1.000
_cell.angle_alpha   90.00
_cell.angle_beta   90.00
_cell.angle_gamma   90.00
#
_symmetry.space_group_name_H-M   'P 1'
#
loop_
_entity.id
_entity.type
_entity.pdbx_description
1 polymer ?
#
loop_
_entity_poly.entity_id
_entity_poly.type
_entity_poly.pdbx_seq_one_letter_code
_entity_poly.pdbx_strand_id
1 'polypeptide(L)'
;MGIGLNRKQVIDKQFYVKNDYSFSSKNEELSFGVICFLSENVKLANSITLGGEQSVFMIDKQPLNDITAFNDYQLIKDLSSPSLLEDDHELNINGPCKVVTLSPVISKDIKWLESSSHGIAKEISSLRMINPPGTNSIKTDAYRIFPAASVIYVQEGKTLKKPNIPLAIKIGLNKMIHIPVKSVTED
;
A
#
# COMPACT_ATOMS: atom_id res chain seq x y z
N MET A 1 24.87 13.00 3.73
CA MET A 1 25.42 13.53 5.01
C MET A 1 25.15 15.02 5.05
N GLY A 2 24.80 15.58 6.20
CA GLY A 2 24.56 17.02 6.34
C GLY A 2 25.10 17.58 7.66
N ILE A 3 25.35 18.89 7.67
CA ILE A 3 25.85 19.64 8.83
C ILE A 3 25.07 20.95 9.00
N GLY A 4 24.80 21.32 10.24
CA GLY A 4 24.26 22.63 10.59
C GLY A 4 25.36 23.69 10.66
N LEU A 5 25.10 24.86 10.08
CA LEU A 5 26.03 25.99 10.04
C LEU A 5 25.41 27.25 10.66
N ASN A 6 26.20 27.98 11.44
CA ASN A 6 25.92 29.36 11.84
C ASN A 6 27.11 30.23 11.44
N ARG A 7 26.90 31.26 10.61
CA ARG A 7 27.97 32.15 10.11
C ARG A 7 29.20 31.37 9.60
N LYS A 8 28.97 30.30 8.84
CA LYS A 8 29.99 29.37 8.29
C LYS A 8 30.78 28.56 9.32
N GLN A 9 30.38 28.55 10.59
CA GLN A 9 30.91 27.66 11.62
C GLN A 9 29.97 26.49 11.85
N VAL A 10 30.54 25.29 12.03
CA VAL A 10 29.78 24.08 12.35
C VAL A 10 29.19 24.19 13.75
N ILE A 11 27.91 23.87 13.89
CA ILE A 11 27.23 23.86 15.18
C ILE A 11 27.41 22.48 15.82
N ASP A 12 27.77 22.45 17.11
CA ASP A 12 27.90 21.21 17.87
C ASP A 12 26.60 20.38 17.80
N LYS A 13 26.74 19.06 17.65
CA LYS A 13 25.64 18.07 17.55
C LYS A 13 24.65 18.25 16.39
N GLN A 14 24.97 19.07 15.38
CA GLN A 14 24.14 19.21 14.16
C GLN A 14 24.71 18.45 12.95
N PHE A 15 25.43 17.35 13.19
CA PHE A 15 25.81 16.39 12.17
C PHE A 15 24.72 15.33 12.03
N TYR A 16 24.33 15.01 10.80
CA TYR A 16 23.42 13.91 10.55
C TYR A 16 23.78 13.12 9.28
N VAL A 17 23.39 11.85 9.30
CA VAL A 17 23.53 10.94 8.17
C VAL A 17 22.14 10.49 7.77
N LYS A 18 21.91 10.48 6.46
CA LYS A 18 20.72 9.95 5.83
C LYS A 18 21.17 9.02 4.72
N ASN A 19 20.51 7.87 4.64
CA ASN A 19 20.65 6.96 3.52
C ASN A 19 19.48 7.23 2.58
N ASP A 20 19.77 7.84 1.45
CA ASP A 20 18.80 8.07 0.39
C ASP A 20 18.64 6.82 -0.47
N TYR A 21 17.40 6.56 -0.88
CA TYR A 21 17.13 5.58 -1.92
C TYR A 21 17.38 6.25 -3.27
N SER A 22 18.40 5.78 -3.99
CA SER A 22 18.65 6.18 -5.37
C SER A 22 18.14 5.09 -6.30
N PHE A 23 17.14 5.44 -7.09
CA PHE A 23 16.63 4.59 -8.15
C PHE A 23 17.45 4.85 -9.42
N SER A 24 18.63 4.22 -9.50
CA SER A 24 19.46 4.27 -10.71
C SER A 24 19.50 2.89 -11.37
N SER A 25 18.47 2.54 -12.13
CA SER A 25 18.63 1.52 -13.16
C SER A 25 19.25 2.21 -14.37
N LYS A 26 20.22 1.54 -15.01
CA LYS A 26 21.09 2.16 -16.03
C LYS A 26 20.37 2.64 -17.29
N ASN A 27 19.05 2.49 -17.45
CA ASN A 27 18.28 2.94 -18.61
C ASN A 27 16.76 3.06 -18.36
N GLU A 28 16.26 3.06 -17.13
CA GLU A 28 14.80 3.12 -16.90
C GLU A 28 14.45 4.21 -15.90
N GLU A 29 13.59 5.14 -16.31
CA GLU A 29 12.93 6.06 -15.40
C GLU A 29 11.95 5.26 -14.54
N LEU A 30 12.18 5.23 -13.23
CA LEU A 30 11.25 4.59 -12.30
C LEU A 30 10.22 5.61 -11.81
N SER A 31 8.96 5.20 -11.87
CA SER A 31 7.82 5.99 -11.40
C SER A 31 7.03 5.23 -10.34
N PHE A 32 6.51 5.96 -9.35
CA PHE A 32 5.54 5.41 -8.41
C PHE A 32 4.13 5.59 -9.00
N GLY A 33 3.47 4.48 -9.33
CA GLY A 33 2.08 4.48 -9.78
C GLY A 33 1.12 4.53 -8.60
N VAL A 34 0.14 5.44 -8.65
CA VAL A 34 -0.98 5.51 -7.69
C VAL A 34 -2.28 5.59 -8.48
N ILE A 35 -3.20 4.66 -8.20
CA ILE A 35 -4.55 4.69 -8.77
C ILE A 35 -5.47 5.39 -7.79
N CYS A 36 -6.05 6.50 -8.22
CA CYS A 36 -6.95 7.32 -7.44
C CYS A 36 -8.35 7.27 -8.04
N PHE A 37 -9.35 7.02 -7.18
CA PHE A 37 -10.75 7.15 -7.55
C PHE A 37 -11.26 8.50 -7.09
N LEU A 38 -11.54 9.39 -8.04
CA LEU A 38 -11.94 10.76 -7.79
C LEU A 38 -13.41 10.93 -8.16
N SER A 39 -14.19 11.58 -7.30
CA SER A 39 -15.60 11.88 -7.56
C SER A 39 -15.78 12.96 -8.65
N GLU A 40 -14.75 13.77 -8.89
CA GLU A 40 -14.77 14.91 -9.79
C GLU A 40 -13.39 15.10 -10.45
N ASN A 41 -13.31 15.93 -11.49
CA ASN A 41 -12.04 16.36 -12.07
C ASN A 41 -11.28 17.27 -11.10
N VAL A 42 -10.49 16.68 -10.20
CA VAL A 42 -9.68 17.41 -9.23
C VAL A 42 -8.46 18.05 -9.93
N LYS A 43 -8.25 19.35 -9.69
CA LYS A 43 -6.99 20.01 -10.02
C LYS A 43 -5.90 19.58 -9.04
N LEU A 44 -5.11 18.57 -9.44
CA LEU A 44 -3.89 18.19 -8.76
C LEU A 44 -2.73 19.12 -9.15
N ALA A 45 -1.78 19.31 -8.23
CA ALA A 45 -0.54 20.00 -8.52
C ALA A 45 0.33 19.17 -9.49
N ASN A 46 1.19 19.85 -10.25
CA ASN A 46 2.13 19.21 -11.19
C ASN A 46 3.35 18.62 -10.48
N SER A 47 3.52 18.91 -9.20
CA SER A 47 4.56 18.35 -8.35
C SER A 47 4.09 18.24 -6.92
N ILE A 48 4.73 17.37 -6.15
CA ILE A 48 4.52 17.20 -4.72
C ILE A 48 5.86 17.03 -4.03
N THR A 49 5.96 17.62 -2.84
CA THR A 49 7.03 17.31 -1.91
C THR A 49 6.65 16.05 -1.15
N LEU A 50 7.38 14.96 -1.36
CA LEU A 50 7.09 13.66 -0.75
C LEU A 50 8.33 13.10 -0.04
N GLY A 51 8.11 12.50 1.12
CA GLY A 51 9.17 11.93 1.95
C GLY A 51 9.89 12.96 2.84
N GLY A 52 11.08 12.58 3.30
CA GLY A 52 11.94 13.45 4.12
C GLY A 52 12.74 14.44 3.29
N GLU A 53 13.15 15.55 3.91
CA GLU A 53 14.06 16.56 3.34
C GLU A 53 13.60 17.22 2.04
N GLN A 54 12.29 17.39 1.89
CA GLN A 54 11.69 18.17 0.80
C GLN A 54 12.00 17.63 -0.61
N SER A 55 12.12 16.31 -0.78
CA SER A 55 12.29 15.70 -2.10
C SER A 55 11.08 16.03 -2.99
N VAL A 56 11.33 16.53 -4.19
CA VAL A 56 10.29 16.96 -5.13
C VAL A 56 10.05 15.86 -6.16
N PHE A 57 8.80 15.47 -6.31
CA PHE A 57 8.35 14.51 -7.32
C PHE A 57 7.43 15.21 -8.31
N MET A 58 7.64 14.94 -9.59
CA MET A 58 6.72 15.36 -10.65
C MET A 58 5.51 14.45 -10.67
N ILE A 59 4.33 15.04 -10.88
CA ILE A 59 3.07 14.30 -10.99
C ILE A 59 2.65 14.34 -12.46
N ASP A 60 2.61 13.18 -13.09
CA ASP A 60 1.86 12.97 -14.33
C ASP A 60 0.51 12.32 -13.99
N LYS A 61 -0.56 12.76 -14.67
CA LYS A 61 -1.91 12.26 -14.44
C LYS A 61 -2.55 11.92 -15.77
N GLN A 62 -3.06 10.70 -15.86
CA GLN A 62 -3.74 10.21 -17.05
C GLN A 62 -4.93 9.35 -16.60
N PRO A 63 -6.09 9.45 -17.26
CA PRO A 63 -7.17 8.50 -17.05
C PRO A 63 -6.65 7.09 -17.29
N LEU A 64 -6.97 6.15 -16.39
CA LEU A 64 -6.41 4.78 -16.45
C LEU A 64 -6.69 4.09 -17.79
N ASN A 65 -7.87 4.35 -18.38
CA ASN A 65 -8.30 3.79 -19.65
C ASN A 65 -7.52 4.32 -20.87
N ASP A 66 -6.85 5.47 -20.72
CA ASP A 66 -6.09 6.11 -21.81
C ASP A 66 -4.65 5.61 -21.88
N ILE A 67 -4.18 4.88 -20.85
CA ILE A 67 -2.81 4.38 -20.77
C ILE A 67 -2.72 3.03 -21.48
N THR A 68 -2.52 3.07 -22.80
CA THR A 68 -2.44 1.88 -23.65
C THR A 68 -1.38 0.87 -23.20
N ALA A 69 -0.28 1.35 -22.62
CA ALA A 69 0.78 0.52 -22.05
C ALA A 69 0.28 -0.42 -20.95
N PHE A 70 -0.85 -0.12 -20.29
CA PHE A 70 -1.40 -0.93 -19.21
C PHE A 70 -2.52 -1.88 -19.63
N ASN A 71 -2.99 -1.80 -20.88
CA ASN A 71 -4.13 -2.58 -21.37
C ASN A 71 -3.91 -4.09 -21.35
N ASP A 72 -2.65 -4.56 -21.35
CA ASP A 72 -2.32 -5.98 -21.31
C ASP A 72 -2.12 -6.52 -19.89
N TYR A 73 -2.02 -5.64 -18.89
CA TYR A 73 -1.76 -6.04 -17.51
C TYR A 73 -3.08 -6.38 -16.81
N GLN A 74 -3.32 -7.68 -16.60
CA GLN A 74 -4.51 -8.18 -15.89
C GLN A 74 -4.69 -7.50 -14.53
N LEU A 75 -3.58 -7.24 -13.80
CA LEU A 75 -3.60 -6.51 -12.54
C LEU A 75 -4.28 -5.14 -12.66
N ILE A 76 -4.01 -4.40 -13.74
CA ILE A 76 -4.58 -3.06 -13.95
C ILE A 76 -6.07 -3.15 -14.29
N LYS A 77 -6.46 -4.16 -15.08
CA LYS A 77 -7.88 -4.48 -15.34
C LYS A 77 -8.62 -4.79 -14.05
N ASP A 78 -8.04 -5.65 -13.22
CA ASP A 78 -8.61 -6.02 -11.92
C ASP A 78 -8.75 -4.77 -11.05
N LEU A 79 -7.71 -3.93 -10.97
CA LEU A 79 -7.69 -2.65 -10.22
C LEU A 79 -8.68 -1.60 -10.72
N SER A 80 -9.06 -1.65 -12.00
CA SER A 80 -10.03 -0.75 -12.62
C SER A 80 -11.50 -1.16 -12.39
N SER A 81 -11.74 -2.36 -11.83
CA SER A 81 -13.09 -2.86 -11.62
C SER A 81 -13.84 -2.04 -10.55
N PRO A 82 -15.09 -1.60 -10.83
CA PRO A 82 -15.96 -0.97 -9.83
C PRO A 82 -16.18 -1.82 -8.58
N SER A 83 -16.05 -3.15 -8.68
CA SER A 83 -16.14 -4.04 -7.51
C SER A 83 -14.99 -3.90 -6.50
N LEU A 84 -13.92 -3.15 -6.84
CA LEU A 84 -12.87 -2.76 -5.88
C LEU A 84 -13.11 -1.40 -5.22
N LEU A 85 -14.06 -0.62 -5.76
CA LEU A 85 -14.61 0.58 -5.12
C LEU A 85 -15.65 0.23 -4.09
N GLU A 86 -16.44 -0.80 -4.38
CA GLU A 86 -17.29 -1.44 -3.39
C GLU A 86 -16.37 -2.15 -2.39
N ASP A 87 -16.44 -1.74 -1.14
CA ASP A 87 -15.69 -2.32 -0.04
C ASP A 87 -16.21 -3.76 0.22
N ASP A 88 -15.93 -4.69 -0.68
CA ASP A 88 -16.19 -6.11 -0.51
C ASP A 88 -15.27 -6.61 0.60
N HIS A 89 -15.79 -6.47 1.82
CA HIS A 89 -15.18 -6.87 3.09
C HIS A 89 -15.02 -8.39 3.19
N GLU A 90 -15.67 -9.14 2.32
CA GLU A 90 -15.64 -10.59 2.27
C GLU A 90 -15.18 -11.05 0.89
N LEU A 91 -14.00 -11.67 0.84
CA LEU A 91 -13.59 -12.41 -0.34
C LEU A 91 -14.23 -13.80 -0.24
N ASN A 92 -15.35 -13.98 -0.93
CA ASN A 92 -15.95 -15.30 -1.15
C ASN A 92 -15.06 -16.08 -2.13
N ILE A 93 -14.22 -16.95 -1.56
CA ILE A 93 -13.22 -17.69 -2.30
C ILE A 93 -13.75 -19.12 -2.52
N ASN A 94 -14.06 -19.44 -3.78
CA ASN A 94 -14.41 -20.79 -4.22
C ASN A 94 -13.14 -21.51 -4.69
N GLY A 95 -12.33 -22.04 -3.76
CA GLY A 95 -11.14 -22.86 -4.06
C GLY A 95 -9.84 -22.34 -3.43
N PRO A 96 -8.70 -23.05 -3.58
CA PRO A 96 -7.40 -22.56 -3.11
C PRO A 96 -7.02 -21.27 -3.85
N CYS A 97 -6.79 -20.19 -3.12
CA CYS A 97 -6.40 -18.90 -3.71
C CYS A 97 -5.22 -18.28 -2.98
N LYS A 98 -4.51 -17.41 -3.70
CA LYS A 98 -3.49 -16.52 -3.13
C LYS A 98 -4.04 -15.11 -3.11
N VAL A 99 -3.87 -14.42 -1.99
CA VAL A 99 -4.19 -13.00 -1.86
C VAL A 99 -2.89 -12.23 -1.69
N VAL A 100 -2.66 -11.21 -2.50
CA VAL A 100 -1.47 -10.35 -2.41
C VAL A 100 -1.87 -8.99 -1.86
N THR A 101 -1.16 -8.52 -0.84
CA THR A 101 -1.35 -7.17 -0.30
C THR A 101 -0.64 -6.16 -1.20
N LEU A 102 -1.37 -5.21 -1.78
CA LEU A 102 -0.79 -4.13 -2.59
C LEU A 102 -0.32 -2.95 -1.74
N SER A 103 -0.95 -2.78 -0.58
CA SER A 103 -0.55 -1.81 0.42
C SER A 103 -0.48 -2.48 1.80
N PRO A 104 0.14 -1.84 2.80
CA PRO A 104 0.14 -2.38 4.14
C PRO A 104 -1.30 -2.63 4.63
N VAL A 105 -1.50 -3.78 5.27
CA VAL A 105 -2.81 -4.13 5.85
C VAL A 105 -2.74 -3.85 7.34
N ILE A 106 -3.69 -3.06 7.81
CA ILE A 106 -3.80 -2.61 9.18
C ILE A 106 -5.02 -3.27 9.80
N SER A 107 -4.84 -3.84 11.00
CA SER A 107 -5.89 -4.50 11.76
C SER A 107 -5.70 -4.32 13.26
N LYS A 108 -6.79 -4.37 14.03
CA LYS A 108 -6.72 -4.42 15.51
C LYS A 108 -6.41 -5.82 16.03
N ASP A 109 -6.73 -6.85 15.26
CA ASP A 109 -6.49 -8.25 15.61
C ASP A 109 -5.97 -9.06 14.41
N ILE A 110 -5.70 -10.35 14.64
CA ILE A 110 -5.26 -11.30 13.61
C ILE A 110 -6.37 -12.29 13.21
N LYS A 111 -7.61 -12.10 13.67
CA LYS A 111 -8.72 -13.05 13.42
C LYS A 111 -9.02 -13.18 11.94
N TRP A 112 -8.83 -12.08 11.21
CA TRP A 112 -8.96 -12.05 9.76
C TRP A 112 -7.98 -13.00 9.03
N LEU A 113 -6.92 -13.47 9.69
CA LEU A 113 -5.99 -14.48 9.16
C LEU A 113 -6.27 -15.91 9.65
N GLU A 114 -7.34 -16.15 10.40
CA GLU A 114 -7.68 -17.51 10.85
C GLU A 114 -7.92 -18.47 9.68
N SER A 115 -8.44 -17.98 8.56
CA SER A 115 -8.60 -18.73 7.31
C SER A 115 -7.32 -18.89 6.49
N SER A 116 -6.21 -18.29 6.93
CA SER A 116 -4.91 -18.42 6.27
C SER A 116 -4.14 -19.65 6.75
N SER A 117 -3.48 -20.33 5.81
CA SER A 117 -2.57 -21.45 6.09
C SER A 117 -1.14 -21.00 6.45
N HIS A 118 -0.82 -19.70 6.32
CA HIS A 118 0.54 -19.19 6.47
C HIS A 118 0.84 -18.73 7.91
N GLY A 119 1.66 -19.50 8.64
CA GLY A 119 2.01 -19.21 10.04
C GLY A 119 2.78 -17.90 10.23
N ILE A 120 3.69 -17.57 9.31
CA ILE A 120 4.58 -16.39 9.41
C ILE A 120 3.80 -15.07 9.44
N ALA A 121 2.69 -14.98 8.71
CA ALA A 121 1.86 -13.77 8.74
C ALA A 121 1.35 -13.49 10.16
N LYS A 122 1.04 -14.52 10.94
CA LYS A 122 0.47 -14.36 12.30
C LYS A 122 1.48 -13.79 13.31
N GLU A 123 2.78 -13.84 13.01
CA GLU A 123 3.87 -13.45 13.92
C GLU A 123 4.50 -12.08 13.57
N ILE A 124 4.35 -11.60 12.33
CA ILE A 124 4.88 -10.30 11.90
C ILE A 124 3.80 -9.23 12.08
N SER A 125 3.73 -8.64 13.27
CA SER A 125 2.96 -7.42 13.47
C SER A 125 3.84 -6.33 14.07
N SER A 126 4.07 -5.26 13.30
CA SER A 126 4.55 -4.01 13.89
C SER A 126 3.35 -3.22 14.43
N LEU A 127 3.53 -2.62 15.60
CA LEU A 127 2.56 -1.72 16.21
C LEU A 127 2.79 -0.33 15.64
N ARG A 128 1.79 0.24 14.98
CA ARG A 128 1.84 1.65 14.55
C ARG A 128 0.67 2.43 15.14
N MET A 129 1.00 3.58 15.68
CA MET A 129 0.06 4.56 16.19
C MET A 129 -0.37 5.44 15.00
N ILE A 130 -1.66 5.43 14.67
CA ILE A 130 -2.22 6.28 13.61
C ILE A 130 -3.00 7.39 14.29
N ASN A 131 -2.62 8.65 14.04
CA ASN A 131 -3.40 9.80 14.47
C ASN A 131 -4.46 10.11 13.38
N PRO A 132 -5.76 10.08 13.70
CA PRO A 132 -6.77 10.54 12.77
C PRO A 132 -6.56 12.03 12.45
N PRO A 133 -6.62 12.45 11.19
CA PRO A 133 -6.56 13.87 10.85
C PRO A 133 -7.75 14.62 11.46
N GLY A 134 -7.49 15.76 12.10
CA GLY A 134 -8.53 16.65 12.64
C GLY A 134 -8.96 16.41 14.09
N THR A 135 -8.33 15.47 14.80
CA THR A 135 -8.61 15.25 16.23
C THR A 135 -7.45 15.72 17.10
N ASN A 136 -7.69 16.70 17.99
CA ASN A 136 -6.77 17.11 19.07
C ASN A 136 -6.60 16.03 20.16
N SER A 137 -7.17 14.84 19.98
CA SER A 137 -7.02 13.72 20.90
C SER A 137 -5.83 12.85 20.52
N ILE A 138 -4.94 12.63 21.50
CA ILE A 138 -3.84 11.66 21.44
C ILE A 138 -4.42 10.24 21.65
N LYS A 139 -5.49 9.88 20.94
CA LYS A 139 -5.98 8.49 20.95
C LYS A 139 -5.20 7.72 19.90
N THR A 140 -4.09 7.19 20.34
CA THR A 140 -3.19 6.37 19.55
C THR A 140 -3.63 4.92 19.68
N ASP A 141 -4.44 4.47 18.72
CA ASP A 141 -4.80 3.06 18.63
C ASP A 141 -3.59 2.27 18.12
N ALA A 142 -3.24 1.22 18.86
CA ALA A 142 -2.26 0.24 18.46
C ALA A 142 -2.85 -0.65 17.36
N TYR A 143 -2.34 -0.52 16.14
CA TYR A 143 -2.70 -1.42 15.05
C TYR A 143 -1.56 -2.36 14.70
N ARG A 144 -1.90 -3.59 14.36
CA ARG A 144 -1.01 -4.54 13.69
C ARG A 144 -0.90 -4.17 12.22
N ILE A 145 0.33 -4.06 11.73
CA ILE A 145 0.62 -3.84 10.32
C ILE A 145 1.23 -5.07 9.70
N PHE A 146 0.63 -5.49 8.59
CA PHE A 146 1.14 -6.49 7.67
C PHE A 146 1.77 -5.76 6.48
N PRO A 147 3.02 -6.09 6.11
CA PRO A 147 3.71 -5.41 5.01
C PRO A 147 2.96 -5.49 3.68
N ALA A 148 3.18 -4.49 2.82
CA ALA A 148 2.83 -4.60 1.41
C ALA A 148 3.63 -5.75 0.74
N ALA A 149 3.13 -6.25 -0.38
CA ALA A 149 3.63 -7.41 -1.10
C ALA A 149 3.64 -8.74 -0.31
N SER A 150 2.88 -8.81 0.78
CA SER A 150 2.67 -10.06 1.51
C SER A 150 1.73 -10.96 0.73
N VAL A 151 2.02 -12.27 0.71
CA VAL A 151 1.18 -13.28 0.09
C VAL A 151 0.48 -14.10 1.18
N ILE A 152 -0.85 -14.18 1.10
CA ILE A 152 -1.71 -14.90 2.01
C ILE A 152 -2.33 -16.07 1.25
N TYR A 153 -2.09 -17.28 1.75
CA TYR A 153 -2.68 -18.50 1.22
C TYR A 153 -3.97 -18.77 1.98
N VAL A 154 -5.09 -18.79 1.26
CA VAL A 154 -6.41 -19.04 1.86
C VAL A 154 -6.75 -20.52 1.68
N GLN A 155 -7.17 -21.16 2.77
CA GLN A 155 -7.62 -22.55 2.75
C GLN A 155 -8.88 -22.70 1.91
N GLU A 156 -9.02 -23.84 1.23
CA GLU A 156 -10.23 -24.18 0.50
C GLU A 156 -11.47 -24.17 1.41
N GLY A 157 -12.58 -23.63 0.90
CA GLY A 157 -13.84 -23.54 1.64
C GLY A 157 -13.84 -22.51 2.79
N LYS A 158 -12.81 -21.66 2.90
CA LYS A 158 -12.75 -20.58 3.89
C LYS A 158 -12.83 -19.20 3.23
N THR A 159 -13.61 -18.32 3.85
CA THR A 159 -13.70 -16.90 3.47
C THR A 159 -12.61 -16.10 4.18
N LEU A 160 -11.93 -15.23 3.44
CA LEU A 160 -11.02 -14.23 4.03
C LEU A 160 -11.79 -12.91 4.21
N LYS A 161 -11.98 -12.48 5.45
CA LYS A 161 -12.65 -11.20 5.76
C LYS A 161 -11.62 -10.11 5.94
N LYS A 162 -11.59 -9.11 5.06
CA LYS A 162 -10.59 -8.03 5.14
C LYS A 162 -10.85 -7.15 6.38
N PRO A 163 -9.81 -6.65 7.06
CA PRO A 163 -10.00 -5.68 8.13
C PRO A 163 -10.70 -4.41 7.62
N ASN A 164 -11.85 -4.08 8.20
CA ASN A 164 -12.62 -2.88 7.87
C ASN A 164 -12.23 -1.73 8.81
N ILE A 165 -11.24 -0.94 8.41
CA ILE A 165 -10.86 0.30 9.10
C ILE A 165 -11.08 1.44 8.10
N PRO A 166 -12.21 2.18 8.18
CA PRO A 166 -12.61 3.14 7.16
C PRO A 166 -11.55 4.20 6.83
N LEU A 167 -10.84 4.71 7.85
CA LEU A 167 -9.77 5.67 7.64
C LEU A 167 -8.59 5.05 6.87
N ALA A 168 -8.22 3.80 7.18
CA ALA A 168 -7.13 3.10 6.51
C ALA A 168 -7.48 2.87 5.02
N ILE A 169 -8.71 2.45 4.74
CA ILE A 169 -9.21 2.25 3.37
C ILE A 169 -9.16 3.56 2.59
N LYS A 170 -9.66 4.66 3.17
CA LYS A 170 -9.70 5.99 2.53
C LYS A 170 -8.32 6.50 2.12
N ILE A 171 -7.27 6.18 2.87
CA ILE A 171 -5.89 6.63 2.58
C ILE A 171 -5.09 5.60 1.76
N GLY A 172 -5.75 4.58 1.20
CA GLY A 172 -5.14 3.61 0.28
C GLY A 172 -4.48 2.40 0.97
N LEU A 173 -4.73 2.18 2.26
CA LEU A 173 -4.29 0.98 2.98
C LEU A 173 -5.31 -0.16 2.83
N ASN A 174 -4.93 -1.36 3.29
CA ASN A 174 -5.76 -2.57 3.23
C ASN A 174 -6.13 -3.00 1.81
N LYS A 175 -5.37 -2.58 0.79
CA LYS A 175 -5.60 -3.00 -0.60
C LYS A 175 -5.02 -4.39 -0.83
N MET A 176 -5.84 -5.29 -1.33
CA MET A 176 -5.50 -6.68 -1.58
C MET A 176 -6.13 -7.12 -2.90
N ILE A 177 -5.41 -7.94 -3.64
CA ILE A 177 -5.87 -8.57 -4.89
C ILE A 177 -5.89 -10.08 -4.75
N HIS A 178 -6.80 -10.74 -5.47
CA HIS A 178 -6.82 -12.18 -5.58
C HIS A 178 -5.98 -12.62 -6.78
N ILE A 179 -5.25 -13.71 -6.62
CA ILE A 179 -4.58 -14.40 -7.71
C ILE A 179 -5.14 -15.83 -7.71
N PRO A 180 -5.95 -16.19 -8.72
CA PRO A 180 -6.45 -17.54 -8.88
C PRO A 180 -5.26 -18.50 -8.98
N VAL A 181 -5.27 -19.58 -8.19
CA VAL A 181 -4.30 -20.65 -8.39
C VAL A 181 -4.83 -21.50 -9.54
N LYS A 182 -4.16 -21.46 -10.69
CA LYS A 182 -4.47 -22.40 -11.77
C LYS A 182 -4.23 -23.81 -11.22
N SER A 183 -5.23 -24.68 -11.30
CA SER A 183 -5.01 -26.10 -11.10
C SER A 183 -4.02 -26.55 -12.16
N VAL A 184 -2.85 -27.01 -11.72
CA VAL A 184 -1.95 -27.75 -12.62
C VAL A 184 -2.69 -29.05 -12.91
N THR A 185 -3.27 -29.15 -14.10
CA THR A 185 -3.62 -30.46 -14.64
C THR A 185 -2.30 -31.16 -14.88
N GLU A 186 -2.02 -32.20 -14.09
CA GLU A 186 -0.95 -33.14 -14.40
C GLU A 186 -1.29 -33.77 -15.76
N ASP A 187 -0.45 -33.51 -16.76
CA ASP A 187 -0.42 -34.25 -18.03
C ASP A 187 0.30 -35.60 -17.83
#